data_AF-A0A2D6NBG4-F1
#
_entry.id   AF-A0A2D6NBG4-F1
#
_cell.length_a   1.000
_cell.length_b   1.000
_cell.length_c   1.000
_cell.angle_alpha   90.00
_cell.angle_beta   90.00
_cell.angle_gamma   90.00
#
_symmetry.space_group_name_H-M   'P 1'
#
loop_
_entity.id
_entity.type
_entity.pdbx_description
1 polymer ?
#
loop_
_entity_poly.entity_id
_entity_poly.type
_entity_poly.pdbx_seq_one_letter_code
_entity_poly.pdbx_strand_id
1 'polypeptide(L)'
;MVLVKILGAIDIIAAMTFLSLIFGLSPFIPLILFSAFLLLVKGLFIITGDVLSIVDLFSAIILIFSLFTTPFSILLWIPAFLLLGKGFISFV
;
A
#
# COMPACT_ATOMS: atom_id res chain seq x y z
N MET A 1 6.87 16.04 12.26
CA MET A 1 5.66 16.39 11.49
C MET A 1 5.81 16.15 9.98
N VAL A 2 6.85 16.66 9.30
CA VAL A 2 7.01 16.44 7.85
C VAL A 2 7.18 14.96 7.47
N LEU A 3 7.96 14.21 8.25
CA LEU A 3 8.20 12.78 8.01
C LEU A 3 6.92 11.93 8.04
N VAL A 4 6.00 12.22 8.97
CA VAL A 4 4.69 11.53 9.07
C VAL A 4 3.84 11.79 7.83
N LYS A 5 3.84 13.03 7.31
CA LYS A 5 3.12 13.39 6.08
C LYS A 5 3.70 12.67 4.85
N ILE A 6 5.02 12.51 4.76
CA ILE A 6 5.66 11.74 3.68
C ILE A 6 5.25 10.27 3.77
N LEU A 7 5.29 9.68 4.97
CA LEU A 7 4.86 8.30 5.20
C LEU A 7 3.37 8.09 4.87
N GLY A 8 2.53 9.08 5.17
CA GLY A 8 1.11 9.08 4.79
C GLY A 8 0.89 9.23 3.29
N ALA A 9 1.69 10.05 2.60
CA ALA A 9 1.63 10.17 1.14
C ALA A 9 1.94 8.84 0.45
N ILE A 10 2.90 8.07 0.97
CA ILE A 10 3.23 6.72 0.48
C ILE A 10 2.02 5.79 0.61
N ASP A 11 1.32 5.82 1.77
CA ASP A 11 0.11 5.00 1.98
C ASP A 11 -1.00 5.36 1.00
N ILE A 12 -1.19 6.67 0.74
CA ILE A 12 -2.20 7.14 -0.21
C ILE A 12 -1.86 6.68 -1.63
N ILE A 13 -0.61 6.83 -2.07
CA ILE A 13 -0.19 6.38 -3.42
C ILE A 13 -0.42 4.87 -3.56
N ALA A 14 -0.05 4.09 -2.54
CA ALA A 14 -0.24 2.65 -2.56
C ALA A 14 -1.74 2.27 -2.53
N ALA A 15 -2.56 2.95 -1.72
CA ALA A 15 -4.01 2.76 -1.72
C ALA A 15 -4.63 3.07 -3.08
N MET A 16 -4.18 4.13 -3.76
CA MET A 16 -4.63 4.47 -5.11
C MET A 16 -4.22 3.41 -6.14
N THR A 17 -3.03 2.82 -6.02
CA THR A 17 -2.65 1.68 -6.87
C THR A 17 -3.55 0.47 -6.66
N PHE A 18 -3.92 0.14 -5.42
CA PHE A 18 -4.90 -0.90 -5.15
C PHE A 18 -6.27 -0.59 -5.74
N LEU A 19 -6.77 0.63 -5.55
CA LEU A 19 -8.06 1.05 -6.11
C LEU A 19 -8.06 0.99 -7.63
N SER A 20 -6.95 1.35 -8.29
CA SER A 20 -6.84 1.23 -9.74
C SER A 20 -7.01 -0.23 -10.19
N LEU A 21 -6.35 -1.19 -9.52
CA LEU A 21 -6.49 -2.62 -9.79
C LEU A 21 -7.91 -3.12 -9.53
N ILE A 22 -8.57 -2.66 -8.45
CA ILE A 22 -9.95 -3.04 -8.09
C ILE A 22 -10.95 -2.59 -9.17
N PHE A 23 -10.82 -1.35 -9.66
CA PHE A 23 -11.70 -0.79 -10.68
C PHE A 23 -11.37 -1.26 -12.10
N GLY A 24 -10.42 -2.19 -12.26
CA GLY A 24 -10.02 -2.69 -13.58
C GLY A 24 -9.28 -1.67 -14.43
N LEU A 25 -8.81 -0.56 -13.83
CA LEU A 25 -7.80 0.27 -14.47
C LEU A 25 -6.51 -0.54 -14.44
N SER A 26 -5.81 -0.67 -15.57
CA SER A 26 -4.51 -1.35 -15.62
C SER A 26 -3.40 -0.35 -15.27
N PRO A 27 -2.99 -0.20 -13.99
CA PRO A 27 -1.86 0.66 -13.67
C PRO A 27 -0.60 0.12 -14.36
N PHE A 28 0.28 1.05 -14.73
CA PHE A 28 1.57 0.69 -15.31
C PHE A 28 2.35 -0.19 -14.33
N ILE A 29 2.96 -1.27 -14.81
CA ILE A 29 3.79 -2.19 -14.01
C ILE A 29 4.82 -1.43 -13.14
N PRO A 30 5.53 -0.40 -13.64
CA PRO A 30 6.44 0.39 -12.81
C PRO A 30 5.78 1.04 -11.59
N LEU A 31 4.52 1.46 -11.68
CA LEU A 31 3.80 2.08 -10.58
C LEU A 31 3.45 1.05 -9.49
N ILE A 32 3.07 -0.16 -9.89
CA ILE A 32 2.83 -1.28 -8.97
C ILE A 32 4.12 -1.64 -8.23
N LEU A 33 5.23 -1.77 -8.97
CA LEU A 33 6.52 -2.10 -8.36
C LEU A 33 7.04 -0.97 -7.46
N PHE A 34 6.84 0.29 -7.84
CA PHE A 34 7.22 1.44 -7.04
C PHE A 34 6.44 1.52 -5.72
N SER A 35 5.12 1.39 -5.78
CA SER A 35 4.26 1.36 -4.58
C SER A 35 4.58 0.17 -3.67
N ALA A 36 4.78 -1.02 -4.24
CA ALA A 36 5.20 -2.19 -3.49
C ALA A 36 6.57 -1.98 -2.81
N PHE A 37 7.57 -1.44 -3.52
CA PHE A 37 8.89 -1.17 -2.96
C PHE A 37 8.83 -0.17 -1.80
N LEU A 38 8.10 0.93 -1.95
CA LEU A 38 7.95 1.94 -0.90
C LEU A 38 7.27 1.37 0.35
N LEU A 39 6.19 0.59 0.17
CA LEU A 39 5.53 -0.10 1.28
C LEU A 39 6.43 -1.13 1.94
N LEU A 40 7.29 -1.81 1.18
CA LEU A 40 8.24 -2.78 1.72
C LEU A 40 9.29 -2.07 2.59
N VAL A 41 9.90 -1.00 2.07
CA VAL A 41 10.85 -0.17 2.83
C VAL A 41 10.22 0.39 4.10
N LYS A 42 8.96 0.84 4.01
CA LYS A 42 8.20 1.31 5.16
C LYS A 42 7.83 0.18 6.14
N GLY A 43 7.47 -0.98 5.61
CA GLY A 43 7.11 -2.17 6.39
C GLY A 43 8.30 -2.81 7.11
N LEU A 44 9.53 -2.58 6.65
CA LEU A 44 10.74 -3.03 7.37
C LEU A 44 10.89 -2.37 8.75
N PHE A 45 10.19 -1.26 9.02
CA PHE A 45 10.12 -0.68 10.36
C PHE A 45 9.30 -1.53 11.35
N ILE A 46 8.69 -2.66 10.95
CA ILE A 46 8.11 -3.66 11.89
C ILE A 46 9.06 -4.07 13.00
N ILE A 47 10.35 -4.15 12.71
CA ILE A 47 11.39 -4.52 13.67
C ILE A 47 11.43 -3.53 14.86
N THR A 48 10.91 -2.31 14.67
CA THR A 48 10.81 -1.27 15.70
C THR A 48 9.54 -1.34 16.56
N GLY A 49 8.65 -2.31 16.33
CA GLY A 49 7.48 -2.58 17.17
C GLY A 49 6.16 -1.93 16.72
N ASP A 50 6.10 -1.35 15.52
CA ASP A 50 4.88 -0.77 14.99
C ASP A 50 3.97 -1.84 14.36
N VAL A 51 2.90 -2.23 15.06
CA VAL A 51 1.93 -3.22 14.58
C VAL A 51 1.31 -2.82 13.23
N LEU A 52 1.19 -1.52 12.94
CA LEU A 52 0.61 -1.03 11.69
C LEU A 52 1.53 -1.24 10.49
N SER A 53 2.80 -1.52 10.70
CA SER A 53 3.75 -1.79 9.61
C SER A 53 3.64 -3.22 9.06
N ILE A 54 2.96 -4.14 9.78
CA ILE A 54 2.52 -5.46 9.24
C ILE A 54 1.57 -5.25 8.05
N VAL A 55 0.68 -4.26 8.14
CA VAL A 55 -0.24 -3.90 7.05
C VAL A 55 0.55 -3.46 5.81
N ASP A 56 1.67 -2.76 5.99
CA ASP A 56 2.50 -2.25 4.89
C ASP A 56 3.21 -3.40 4.18
N LEU A 57 3.82 -4.34 4.91
CA LEU A 57 4.42 -5.55 4.31
C LEU A 57 3.38 -6.44 3.62
N PHE A 58 2.25 -6.69 4.27
CA PHE A 58 1.18 -7.50 3.69
C PHE A 58 0.66 -6.87 2.39
N SER A 59 0.45 -5.55 2.39
CA SER A 59 0.02 -4.80 1.21
C SER A 59 1.07 -4.82 0.10
N ALA A 60 2.36 -4.70 0.43
CA ALA A 60 3.45 -4.81 -0.55
C ALA A 60 3.46 -6.18 -1.24
N ILE A 61 3.28 -7.26 -0.47
CA ILE A 61 3.23 -8.63 -0.99
C ILE A 61 2.04 -8.80 -1.93
N ILE A 62 0.85 -8.29 -1.57
CA ILE A 62 -0.33 -8.39 -2.45
C ILE A 62 -0.13 -7.61 -3.76
N LEU A 63 0.49 -6.42 -3.73
CA LEU A 63 0.80 -5.67 -4.95
C LEU A 63 1.79 -6.41 -5.85
N ILE A 64 2.77 -7.14 -5.28
CA ILE A 64 3.68 -7.97 -6.08
C ILE A 64 2.92 -9.16 -6.65
N PHE A 65 2.05 -9.79 -5.86
CA PHE A 65 1.27 -10.96 -6.28
C PHE A 65 0.24 -10.61 -7.38
N SER A 66 -0.26 -9.38 -7.39
CA SER A 66 -1.19 -8.89 -8.41
C SER A 66 -0.57 -8.70 -9.79
N LEU A 67 0.77 -8.76 -9.91
CA LEU A 67 1.46 -8.78 -11.21
C LEU A 67 1.36 -10.14 -11.91
N PHE A 68 1.26 -11.22 -11.14
CA PHE A 68 1.28 -12.59 -11.66
C PHE A 68 -0.11 -13.20 -11.79
N THR A 69 -1.06 -12.68 -11.03
CA THR A 69 -2.43 -13.17 -10.98
C THR A 69 -3.39 -12.00 -10.90
N THR A 70 -4.65 -12.18 -11.30
CA THR A 70 -5.72 -11.26 -10.94
C THR A 70 -6.25 -11.70 -9.57
N PRO A 71 -5.78 -11.13 -8.46
CA PRO A 71 -6.23 -11.54 -7.13
C PRO A 71 -7.73 -11.31 -7.01
N PHE A 72 -8.38 -12.17 -6.23
CA PHE A 72 -9.79 -12.03 -5.89
C PHE A 72 -10.04 -10.60 -5.40
N SER A 73 -11.02 -9.89 -5.98
CA SER A 73 -11.22 -8.46 -5.75
C SER A 73 -11.32 -8.10 -4.26
N ILE A 74 -12.00 -8.93 -3.46
CA ILE A 74 -12.11 -8.81 -2.00
C ILE A 74 -10.74 -8.67 -1.31
N LEU A 75 -9.73 -9.41 -1.77
CA LEU A 75 -8.38 -9.42 -1.18
C LEU A 75 -7.64 -8.10 -1.40
N LEU A 76 -8.01 -7.33 -2.44
CA LEU A 76 -7.46 -6.01 -2.73
C LEU A 76 -8.14 -4.89 -1.93
N TRP A 77 -9.43 -5.05 -1.59
CA TRP A 77 -10.19 -4.00 -0.88
C TRP A 77 -9.68 -3.74 0.55
N ILE A 78 -9.35 -4.81 1.28
CA ILE A 78 -8.88 -4.71 2.67
C ILE A 78 -7.60 -3.85 2.78
N PRO A 79 -6.50 -4.16 2.07
CA PRO A 79 -5.30 -3.33 2.13
C PRO A 79 -5.54 -1.92 1.58
N ALA A 80 -6.39 -1.75 0.55
CA ALA A 80 -6.71 -0.43 0.00
C ALA A 80 -7.29 0.52 1.06
N PHE A 81 -8.31 0.08 1.80
CA PHE A 81 -8.96 0.92 2.81
C PHE A 81 -8.09 1.14 4.05
N LEU A 82 -7.34 0.13 4.48
CA LEU A 82 -6.44 0.29 5.63
C LEU A 82 -5.32 1.29 5.34
N LEU A 83 -4.70 1.21 4.16
CA LEU A 83 -3.69 2.19 3.73
C LEU A 83 -4.29 3.58 3.57
N LEU A 84 -5.48 3.68 2.99
CA LEU A 84 -6.16 4.97 2.83
C LEU A 84 -6.43 5.61 4.20
N GLY A 85 -6.99 4.87 5.16
CA GLY A 85 -7.20 5.34 6.53
C GLY A 85 -5.91 5.81 7.21
N LYS A 86 -4.84 5.02 7.14
CA LYS A 86 -3.51 5.39 7.69
C LYS A 86 -2.95 6.66 7.03
N GLY A 87 -3.07 6.73 5.71
CA GLY A 87 -2.70 7.88 4.91
C GLY A 87 -3.40 9.15 5.38
N PHE A 88 -4.73 9.13 5.48
CA PHE A 88 -5.52 10.28 5.94
C PHE A 88 -5.16 10.71 7.36
N ILE A 89 -5.03 9.78 8.31
CA ILE A 89 -4.67 10.09 9.70
C ILE A 89 -3.31 10.80 9.78
N SER A 90 -2.39 10.51 8.85
CA SER A 90 -1.06 11.14 8.82
C SER A 90 -1.08 12.63 8.44
N PHE A 91 -2.20 13.14 7.90
CA PHE A 91 -2.37 14.53 7.48
C PHE A 91 -3.27 15.36 8.42
N VAL A 92 -4.00 14.71 9.33
CA VAL A 92 -4.78 15.33 10.41
C VAL A 92 -3.85 15.67 11.57
#